data_AF-A0A849E7P1-F1
#
_entry.id   AF-A0A849E7P1-F1
#
_cell.length_a   1.000
_cell.length_b   1.000
_cell.length_c   1.000
_cell.angle_alpha   90.00
_cell.angle_beta   90.00
_cell.angle_gamma   90.00
#
_symmetry.space_group_name_H-M   'P 1'
#
loop_
_entity.id
_entity.type
_entity.pdbx_description
1 polymer ?
#
loop_
_entity_poly.entity_id
_entity_poly.type
_entity_poly.pdbx_seq_one_letter_code
_entity_poly.pdbx_strand_id
1 'polypeptide(L)'
;MGGDRKKSAPERLEKLGDRLTKAQVSVDERNRPRQRQPNALGFAFRITTELVAAVAVGVAIGWGLDRWLDSKPWFLIMFFFLGVAAGVMNVYRITQSTGGDGDVPKSKLPSVIDDDDD
;
A
#
# COMPACT_ATOMS: atom_id res chain seq x y z
N MET A 1 -55.36 -26.49 -21.50
CA MET A 1 -53.99 -26.37 -22.06
C MET A 1 -53.72 -24.87 -22.22
N GLY A 2 -52.81 -24.16 -21.54
CA GLY A 2 -51.59 -24.54 -20.84
C GLY A 2 -50.34 -23.79 -21.34
N GLY A 3 -50.48 -22.73 -22.17
CA GLY A 3 -49.36 -22.19 -22.97
C GLY A 3 -48.83 -20.78 -22.64
N ASP A 4 -49.65 -19.85 -22.11
CA ASP A 4 -49.28 -18.42 -22.19
C ASP A 4 -48.48 -17.89 -20.99
N ARG A 5 -48.36 -18.67 -19.92
CA ARG A 5 -47.59 -18.26 -18.71
C ARG A 5 -46.08 -18.39 -18.87
N LYS A 6 -45.58 -19.03 -19.93
CA LYS A 6 -44.15 -19.29 -20.11
C LYS A 6 -43.40 -18.18 -20.86
N LYS A 7 -44.08 -17.24 -21.53
CA LYS A 7 -43.42 -16.12 -22.26
C LYS A 7 -43.24 -14.85 -21.42
N SER A 8 -44.06 -14.64 -20.41
CA SER A 8 -43.99 -13.45 -19.54
C SER A 8 -42.97 -13.57 -18.40
N ALA A 9 -42.61 -14.79 -18.01
CA ALA A 9 -41.51 -15.06 -17.08
C ALA A 9 -40.12 -14.72 -17.66
N PRO A 10 -39.71 -15.20 -18.86
CA PRO A 10 -38.39 -14.92 -19.41
C PRO A 10 -38.16 -13.43 -19.68
N GLU A 11 -39.17 -12.71 -20.17
CA GLU A 11 -39.05 -11.26 -20.43
C GLU A 11 -38.84 -10.43 -19.15
N ARG A 12 -39.44 -10.86 -18.03
CA ARG A 12 -39.22 -10.22 -16.72
C ARG A 12 -37.84 -10.55 -16.16
N LEU A 13 -37.35 -11.78 -16.38
CA LEU A 13 -36.02 -12.20 -15.95
C LEU A 13 -34.92 -11.47 -16.73
N GLU A 14 -35.11 -11.25 -18.03
CA GLU A 14 -34.22 -10.46 -18.88
C GLU A 14 -34.19 -8.99 -18.42
N LYS A 15 -35.36 -8.36 -18.22
CA LYS A 15 -35.45 -7.00 -17.67
C LYS A 15 -34.89 -6.86 -16.26
N LEU A 16 -34.98 -7.91 -15.43
CA LEU A 16 -34.35 -7.93 -14.11
C LEU A 16 -32.83 -8.09 -14.23
N GLY A 17 -32.36 -8.94 -15.14
CA GLY A 17 -30.96 -9.11 -15.50
C GLY A 17 -30.34 -7.79 -15.93
N ASP A 18 -30.96 -7.09 -16.88
CA ASP A 18 -30.52 -5.78 -17.35
C ASP A 18 -30.44 -4.74 -16.23
N ARG A 19 -31.42 -4.74 -15.33
CA ARG A 19 -31.44 -3.84 -14.18
C ARG A 19 -30.40 -4.22 -13.13
N LEU A 20 -30.15 -5.51 -12.93
CA LEU A 20 -29.11 -6.01 -12.03
C LEU A 20 -27.73 -5.70 -12.60
N THR A 21 -27.48 -5.95 -13.88
CA THR A 21 -26.22 -5.59 -14.55
C THR A 21 -26.01 -4.09 -14.51
N LYS A 22 -27.02 -3.27 -14.80
CA LYS A 22 -26.91 -1.81 -14.74
C LYS A 22 -26.67 -1.30 -13.31
N ALA A 23 -27.35 -1.88 -12.32
CA ALA A 23 -27.14 -1.56 -10.92
C ALA A 23 -25.76 -2.02 -10.43
N GLN A 24 -25.33 -3.22 -10.82
CA GLN A 24 -24.04 -3.82 -10.46
C GLN A 24 -22.88 -3.03 -11.08
N VAL A 25 -22.98 -2.60 -12.34
CA VAL A 25 -22.00 -1.70 -12.97
C VAL A 25 -21.91 -0.36 -12.23
N SER A 26 -23.04 0.20 -11.80
CA SER A 26 -23.04 1.45 -11.02
C SER A 26 -22.57 1.28 -9.57
N VAL A 27 -22.71 0.08 -8.99
CA VAL A 27 -22.15 -0.28 -7.68
C VAL A 27 -20.64 -0.52 -7.80
N ASP A 28 -20.18 -1.21 -8.86
CA ASP A 28 -18.77 -1.40 -9.18
C ASP A 28 -18.09 -0.08 -9.56
N GLU A 29 -18.77 0.90 -10.16
CA GLU A 29 -18.20 2.24 -10.37
C GLU A 29 -18.16 3.08 -9.09
N ARG A 30 -19.12 2.88 -8.16
CA ARG A 30 -19.09 3.52 -6.84
C ARG A 30 -18.09 2.87 -5.88
N ASN A 31 -17.84 1.57 -6.03
CA ASN A 31 -16.87 0.77 -5.26
C ASN A 31 -15.54 0.56 -5.97
N ARG A 32 -15.39 1.01 -7.23
CA ARG A 32 -14.07 1.24 -7.83
C ARG A 32 -13.38 2.12 -6.82
N PRO A 33 -12.26 1.67 -6.19
CA PRO A 33 -11.52 2.56 -5.33
C PRO A 33 -11.18 3.74 -6.22
N ARG A 34 -11.89 4.86 -6.03
CA ARG A 34 -11.67 6.13 -6.73
C ARG A 34 -10.17 6.25 -6.68
N GLN A 35 -9.50 6.10 -7.83
CA GLN A 35 -8.06 5.89 -7.90
C GLN A 35 -7.46 7.06 -7.14
N ARG A 36 -7.22 6.84 -5.84
CA ARG A 36 -6.84 7.90 -4.91
C ARG A 36 -5.41 8.04 -5.36
N GLN A 37 -5.17 9.06 -6.18
CA GLN A 37 -3.82 9.40 -6.55
C GLN A 37 -3.01 9.33 -5.25
N PRO A 38 -1.94 8.52 -5.19
CA PRO A 38 -1.22 8.33 -3.96
C PRO A 38 -0.86 9.73 -3.45
N ASN A 39 -1.49 10.13 -2.35
CA ASN A 39 -1.33 11.47 -1.81
C ASN A 39 0.12 11.55 -1.31
N ALA A 40 1.01 12.10 -2.14
CA ALA A 40 2.43 12.22 -1.83
C ALA A 40 2.65 12.89 -0.46
N LEU A 41 1.80 13.87 -0.13
CA LEU A 41 1.80 14.53 1.17
C LEU A 41 1.43 13.59 2.32
N GLY A 42 0.42 12.73 2.16
CA GLY A 42 0.03 11.75 3.18
C GLY A 42 1.09 10.66 3.37
N PHE A 43 1.75 10.26 2.29
CA PHE A 43 2.87 9.33 2.34
C PHE A 43 4.09 9.95 3.05
N ALA A 44 4.45 11.18 2.70
CA ALA A 44 5.54 11.91 3.36
C ALA A 44 5.25 12.13 4.87
N PHE A 45 4.01 12.49 5.21
CA PHE A 45 3.58 12.68 6.59
C PHE A 45 3.66 11.38 7.41
N ARG A 46 3.29 10.25 6.80
CA ARG A 46 3.45 8.94 7.44
C ARG A 46 4.93 8.65 7.72
N ILE A 47 5.80 8.79 6.71
CA ILE A 47 7.24 8.55 6.87
C ILE A 47 7.83 9.42 7.98
N THR A 48 7.51 10.71 8.01
CA THR A 48 7.99 11.62 9.05
C THR A 48 7.44 11.26 10.42
N THR A 49 6.15 10.90 10.52
CA THR A 49 5.55 10.50 11.80
C THR A 49 6.18 9.22 12.34
N GLU A 50 6.47 8.24 11.49
CA GLU A 50 7.14 6.99 11.89
C GLU A 50 8.54 7.27 12.46
N LEU A 51 9.30 8.15 11.81
CA LEU A 51 10.62 8.57 12.28
C LEU A 51 10.53 9.32 13.62
N VAL A 52 9.65 10.31 13.71
CA VAL A 52 9.45 11.11 14.92
C VAL A 52 8.99 10.24 16.08
N ALA A 53 8.07 9.29 15.85
CA ALA A 53 7.59 8.36 16.87
C ALA A 53 8.72 7.47 17.40
N ALA A 54 9.54 6.89 16.52
CA ALA A 54 10.67 6.04 16.93
C ALA A 54 11.69 6.82 17.77
N VAL A 55 12.04 8.04 17.36
CA VAL A 55 12.95 8.92 18.12
C VAL A 55 12.33 9.32 19.46
N ALA A 56 11.05 9.71 19.48
CA ALA A 56 10.36 10.11 20.71
C ALA A 56 10.33 8.98 21.74
N VAL A 57 10.07 7.74 21.30
CA VAL A 57 10.11 6.55 22.17
C VAL A 57 11.52 6.30 22.68
N GLY A 58 12.54 6.35 21.82
CA GLY A 58 13.94 6.19 22.22
C GLY A 58 14.38 7.23 23.25
N VAL A 59 14.07 8.50 23.01
CA VAL A 59 14.38 9.60 23.95
C VAL A 59 13.62 9.44 25.26
N ALA A 60 12.32 9.07 25.23
CA ALA A 60 11.54 8.86 26.45
C ALA A 60 12.12 7.73 27.32
N ILE A 61 12.51 6.61 26.69
CA ILE A 61 13.16 5.49 27.38
C ILE A 61 14.52 5.92 27.91
N GLY A 62 15.37 6.51 27.07
CA GLY A 62 16.71 6.94 27.46
C GLY A 62 16.69 7.95 28.61
N TRP A 63 15.79 8.94 28.56
CA TRP A 63 15.60 9.92 29.62
C TRP A 63 15.08 9.29 30.92
N GLY A 64 14.13 8.35 30.83
CA GLY A 64 13.65 7.62 31.99
C GLY A 64 14.74 6.78 32.67
N LEU A 65 15.57 6.10 31.87
CA LEU A 65 16.71 5.32 32.37
C LEU A 65 17.77 6.22 33.01
N ASP A 66 18.13 7.32 32.35
CA ASP A 66 19.09 8.27 32.90
C ASP A 66 18.63 8.82 34.25
N ARG A 67 17.32 9.11 34.38
CA ARG A 67 16.76 9.62 35.63
C ARG A 67 16.66 8.57 36.73
N TRP A 68 16.42 7.31 36.38
CA TRP A 68 16.29 6.21 37.35
C TRP A 68 17.65 5.75 37.89
N LEU A 69 18.68 5.76 37.04
CA LEU A 69 20.04 5.35 37.39
C LEU A 69 20.92 6.50 37.87
N ASP A 70 20.38 7.73 37.92
CA ASP A 70 21.11 8.98 38.16
C ASP A 70 22.37 9.10 37.29
N SER A 71 22.28 8.55 36.07
CA SER A 71 23.40 8.58 35.14
C SER A 71 23.43 9.91 34.41
N LYS A 72 24.64 10.34 34.08
CA LYS A 72 24.87 11.34 33.02
C LYS A 72 24.13 10.90 31.75
N PRO A 73 23.76 11.80 30.81
CA PRO A 73 22.84 11.55 29.70
C PRO A 73 23.37 10.58 28.62
N TRP A 74 23.93 9.45 29.04
CA TRP A 74 24.55 8.42 28.24
C TRP A 74 23.50 7.51 27.63
N PHE A 75 22.48 7.11 28.40
CA PHE A 75 21.40 6.29 27.85
C PHE A 75 20.58 7.09 26.86
N LEU A 76 20.28 8.37 27.12
CA LEU A 76 19.62 9.24 26.16
C LEU A 76 20.36 9.31 24.83
N ILE A 77 21.70 9.51 24.84
CA ILE A 77 22.49 9.53 23.61
C ILE A 77 22.41 8.18 22.89
N MET A 78 22.61 7.08 23.60
CA MET A 78 22.58 5.73 23.00
C MET A 78 21.21 5.39 22.41
N PHE A 79 20.13 5.64 23.16
CA PHE A 79 18.77 5.37 22.72
C PHE A 79 18.28 6.35 21.65
N PHE A 80 18.82 7.57 21.58
CA PHE A 80 18.55 8.49 20.49
C PHE A 80 19.03 7.90 19.16
N PHE A 81 20.29 7.46 19.08
CA PHE A 81 20.82 6.83 17.86
C PHE A 81 20.07 5.54 17.52
N LEU A 82 19.75 4.74 18.53
CA LEU A 82 18.95 3.52 18.33
C LEU A 82 17.55 3.83 17.80
N GLY A 83 16.89 4.87 18.33
CA GLY A 83 15.58 5.33 17.87
C GLY A 83 15.62 5.85 16.43
N VAL A 84 16.65 6.61 16.07
CA VAL A 84 16.88 7.05 14.68
C VAL A 84 17.11 5.85 13.76
N ALA A 85 17.97 4.92 14.14
CA ALA A 85 18.26 3.72 13.35
C ALA A 85 17.00 2.87 13.15
N ALA A 86 16.21 2.65 14.21
CA ALA A 86 14.96 1.92 14.13
C ALA A 86 13.92 2.62 13.24
N GLY A 87 13.81 3.95 13.34
CA GLY A 87 12.92 4.75 12.50
C GLY A 87 13.29 4.65 11.01
N VAL A 88 14.57 4.79 10.68
CA VAL A 88 15.08 4.63 9.30
C VAL A 88 14.82 3.20 8.79
N MET A 89 15.07 2.18 9.61
CA MET A 89 14.82 0.77 9.26
C MET A 89 13.34 0.52 8.96
N ASN A 90 12.42 1.11 9.73
CA ASN A 90 10.98 0.99 9.50
C ASN A 90 10.55 1.67 8.19
N VAL A 91 11.05 2.88 7.92
CA VAL A 91 10.79 3.60 6.66
C VAL A 91 11.33 2.82 5.45
N TYR A 92 12.54 2.29 5.56
CA TYR A 92 13.15 1.49 4.50
C TYR A 92 12.29 0.28 4.15
N ARG A 93 11.77 -0.44 5.15
CA ARG A 93 10.83 -1.55 4.96
C ARG A 93 9.56 -1.11 4.21
N ILE A 94 8.98 0.04 4.56
CA ILE A 94 7.78 0.58 3.89
C ILE A 94 8.06 0.84 2.39
N THR A 95 9.23 1.39 2.08
CA THR A 95 9.61 1.67 0.68
C THR A 95 9.92 0.39 -0.11
N GLN A 96 10.56 -0.60 0.50
CA GLN A 96 10.87 -1.87 -0.17
C GLN A 96 9.64 -2.74 -0.41
N SER A 97 8.74 -2.85 0.57
CA SER A 97 7.51 -3.64 0.41
C SER A 97 6.55 -3.05 -0.64
N THR A 98 6.73 -1.77 -1.00
CA THR A 98 5.94 -1.12 -2.06
C THR A 98 6.62 -1.20 -3.43
N GLY A 99 7.94 -1.50 -3.49
CA GLY A 99 8.74 -1.52 -4.73
C GLY A 99 9.37 -2.87 -5.08
N GLY A 100 8.95 -3.96 -4.43
CA GLY A 100 9.63 -5.26 -4.47
C GLY A 100 9.27 -6.21 -5.62
N ASP A 101 8.20 -5.98 -6.38
CA ASP A 101 7.84 -6.82 -7.54
C ASP A 101 8.42 -6.25 -8.85
N GLY A 102 9.74 -6.11 -8.85
CA GLY A 102 10.55 -5.85 -10.03
C GLY A 102 11.05 -7.14 -10.68
N ASP A 103 10.23 -8.19 -10.74
CA ASP A 103 10.45 -9.29 -11.67
C ASP A 103 10.25 -8.72 -13.08
N VAL A 104 11.29 -8.06 -13.61
CA VAL A 104 11.40 -7.82 -15.04
C VAL A 104 11.53 -9.21 -15.67
N PRO A 105 10.53 -9.70 -16.44
CA PRO A 105 10.68 -10.97 -17.10
C PRO A 105 11.86 -10.83 -18.07
N LYS A 106 12.97 -11.52 -17.77
CA LYS A 106 14.15 -11.62 -18.64
C LYS A 106 13.84 -12.23 -20.02
N SER A 107 12.58 -12.57 -20.30
CA SER A 107 12.08 -13.12 -21.55
C SER A 107 11.82 -12.09 -22.65
N LYS A 108 12.02 -10.79 -22.41
CA LYS A 108 11.88 -9.73 -23.43
C LYS A 108 13.17 -8.99 -23.74
N LEU A 109 14.31 -9.67 -23.70
CA LEU A 109 15.47 -9.24 -24.47
C LEU A 109 15.22 -9.69 -25.92
N PRO A 110 14.99 -8.78 -26.88
CA PRO A 110 15.04 -9.16 -28.29
C PRO A 110 16.47 -9.65 -28.58
N SER A 111 16.57 -10.93 -28.93
CA SER A 111 17.79 -11.57 -29.44
C SER A 111 18.02 -11.17 -30.91
N VAL A 112 18.00 -9.87 -31.20
CA VAL A 112 18.13 -9.36 -32.57
C VAL A 112 19.13 -8.20 -32.52
N ILE A 113 20.39 -8.54 -32.76
CA ILE A 113 21.29 -7.95 -33.77
C ILE A 113 22.42 -8.99 -33.88
N ASP A 114 22.14 -10.05 -34.61
CA ASP A 114 23.15 -10.80 -35.37
C ASP A 114 22.88 -10.37 -36.82
N ASP A 115 23.36 -9.19 -37.21
CA ASP A 115 23.38 -8.77 -38.61
C ASP A 115 24.85 -8.78 -39.05
N ASP A 116 25.28 -9.98 -39.42
CA ASP A 116 26.29 -10.22 -40.44
C ASP A 116 25.81 -9.59 -41.76
N ASP A 117 26.28 -8.39 -42.12
CA ASP A 117 26.33 -7.89 -43.51
C ASP A 117 27.06 -6.53 -43.53
N ASP A 118 28.38 -6.56 -43.79
CA ASP A 118 29.15 -5.62 -44.64
C ASP A 118 30.65 -5.98 -44.65
#